data_AF-A0A9P0LB01-F1
#
_entry.id   AF-A0A9P0LB01-F1
#
_cell.length_a   1.000
_cell.length_b   1.000
_cell.length_c   1.000
_cell.angle_alpha   90.00
_cell.angle_beta   90.00
_cell.angle_gamma   90.00
#
_symmetry.space_group_name_H-M   'P 1'
#
loop_
_entity.id
_entity.type
_entity.pdbx_description
1 polymer ?
#
loop_
_entity_poly.entity_id
_entity_poly.type
_entity_poly.pdbx_seq_one_letter_code
_entity_poly.pdbx_strand_id
1 'polypeptide(L)' 'MEIPQQRVGQKTSGRPRHLVVTFKSNVIESTIYNKKKSLKGTGVIIKEDLTLLRLNLVKEAAEKYGF' A
#
# COMPACT_ATOMS: atom_id res chain seq x y z
N MET A 1 20.35 -2.16 -3.47
CA MET A 1 19.63 -0.87 -3.57
C MET A 1 18.77 -0.75 -2.32
N GLU A 2 19.12 0.15 -1.39
CA GLU A 2 18.32 0.34 -0.18
C GLU A 2 17.05 1.14 -0.53
N ILE A 3 15.90 0.63 -0.10
CA ILE A 3 14.62 1.31 -0.28
C ILE A 3 14.37 2.12 1.00
N PRO A 4 14.20 3.45 0.91
CA PRO A 4 13.85 4.27 2.07
C PRO A 4 12.59 3.72 2.74
N GLN A 5 12.70 3.43 4.04
CA GLN A 5 11.62 2.84 4.82
C GLN A 5 11.49 3.56 6.17
N GLN A 6 10.27 3.92 6.53
CA GLN A 6 9.97 4.57 7.80
C GLN A 6 8.80 3.87 8.48
N ARG A 7 8.90 3.62 9.79
CA ARG A 7 7.77 3.11 10.57
C ARG A 7 6.88 4.26 11.01
N VAL A 8 5.58 4.16 10.72
CA VAL A 8 4.58 5.20 11.01
C VAL A 8 3.57 4.71 12.05
N GLY A 9 3.07 5.64 12.88
CA GLY A 9 2.11 5.37 13.95
C GLY A 9 2.74 5.16 15.33
N GLN A 10 1.87 5.19 16.35
CA GLN A 10 2.26 4.95 17.74
C GLN A 10 2.54 3.47 17.99
N LYS A 11 3.47 3.18 18.91
CA LYS A 11 3.76 1.81 19.33
C LYS A 11 2.68 1.35 20.32
N THR A 12 1.59 0.81 19.80
CA THR A 12 0.53 0.21 20.61
C THR A 12 0.85 -1.26 20.91
N SER A 13 0.43 -1.76 22.08
CA SER A 13 0.63 -3.17 22.44
C SER A 13 -0.22 -4.06 21.53
N GLY A 14 0.41 -5.08 20.92
CA GLY A 14 -0.30 -6.13 20.18
C GLY A 14 -0.42 -5.95 18.66
N ARG A 15 0.03 -4.83 18.05
CA ARG A 15 0.09 -4.71 16.57
C ARG A 15 1.41 -4.12 16.08
N PRO A 16 2.06 -4.73 15.05
CA PRO A 16 3.23 -4.14 14.42
C PRO A 16 2.91 -2.78 13.79
N ARG A 17 3.83 -1.82 13.91
CA ARG A 17 3.71 -0.53 13.21
C ARG A 17 3.80 -0.72 11.71
N HIS A 18 3.02 0.05 10.97
CA HIS A 18 3.07 0.10 9.52
C HIS A 18 4.44 0.60 9.04
N LEU A 19 4.86 0.08 7.89
CA LEU A 19 6.07 0.51 7.20
C LEU A 19 5.64 1.30 5.96
N VAL A 20 6.03 2.56 5.89
CA VAL A 20 5.91 3.38 4.69
C VAL A 20 7.18 3.19 3.89
N VAL A 21 7.02 2.83 2.61
CA VAL A 21 8.09 2.50 1.70
C VAL A 21 7.99 3.43 0.51
N THR A 22 9.04 4.21 0.25
CA THR A 22 9.07 5.15 -0.87
C THR A 22 9.86 4.53 -2.01
N PHE A 23 9.19 4.28 -3.14
CA PHE A 23 9.83 3.75 -4.33
C PHE A 23 10.43 4.87 -5.17
N LYS A 24 11.58 4.59 -5.81
CA LYS A 24 12.20 5.52 -6.77
C LYS A 24 11.43 5.62 -8.09
N SER A 25 10.57 4.65 -8.39
CA SER A 25 9.83 4.56 -9.65
C SER A 25 8.45 3.95 -9.44
N ASN A 26 7.44 4.59 -10.03
CA ASN A 26 6.05 4.12 -10.04
C ASN A 26 5.92 2.75 -10.75
N VAL A 27 6.81 2.42 -11.68
CA VAL A 27 6.80 1.13 -12.38
C VAL A 27 7.13 -0.02 -11.41
N ILE A 28 8.10 0.20 -10.52
CA ILE A 28 8.48 -0.79 -9.50
C ILE A 28 7.35 -0.94 -8.48
N GLU A 29 6.79 0.19 -8.02
CA GLU A 29 5.64 0.22 -7.11
C GLU A 29 4.47 -0.58 -7.67
N SER A 30 4.06 -0.28 -8.91
CA SER A 30 2.96 -0.97 -9.58
C SER A 30 3.24 -2.47 -9.75
N THR A 31 4.47 -2.83 -10.13
CA THR A 31 4.88 -4.24 -10.27
C THR A 31 4.74 -5.00 -8.94
N ILE A 32 5.17 -4.40 -7.83
CA ILE A 32 5.05 -5.00 -6.49
C ILE A 32 3.57 -5.10 -6.09
N TYR A 33 2.80 -4.03 -6.29
CA TYR A 33 1.39 -4.00 -5.94
C TYR A 33 0.59 -5.05 -6.72
N ASN A 34 0.86 -5.23 -8.01
CA ASN A 34 0.22 -6.25 -8.83
C ASN A 34 0.55 -7.68 -8.35
N LYS A 35 1.75 -7.87 -7.80
CA LYS A 35 2.18 -9.16 -7.22
C LYS A 35 1.71 -9.37 -5.78
N LYS A 36 1.00 -8.44 -5.14
CA LYS A 36 0.57 -8.55 -3.72
C LYS A 36 -0.20 -9.82 -3.37
N LYS A 37 -0.85 -10.46 -4.36
CA LYS A 37 -1.53 -11.75 -4.18
C LYS A 37 -0.60 -12.87 -3.69
N SER A 38 0.70 -12.80 -4.00
CA SER A 38 1.69 -13.77 -3.50
C SER A 38 1.89 -13.73 -1.99
N LEU A 39 1.45 -12.65 -1.32
CA LEU A 39 1.55 -12.49 0.13
C LEU A 39 0.34 -13.08 0.88
N LYS A 40 -0.65 -13.61 0.19
CA LYS A 40 -1.81 -14.24 0.82
C LYS A 40 -1.36 -15.38 1.73
N GLY A 41 -1.81 -15.38 2.99
CA GLY A 41 -1.43 -16.38 3.99
C GLY A 41 -0.20 -16.03 4.83
N THR A 42 0.54 -14.97 4.48
CA THR A 42 1.72 -14.53 5.26
C THR A 42 1.39 -13.58 6.41
N GLY A 43 0.17 -13.05 6.47
CA GLY A 43 -0.21 -12.00 7.42
C GLY A 43 0.30 -10.60 7.05
N VAL A 44 1.05 -10.46 5.95
CA VAL A 44 1.51 -9.16 5.43
C VAL A 44 0.50 -8.61 4.43
N ILE A 45 0.17 -7.33 4.56
CA ILE A 45 -0.75 -6.62 3.67
C ILE A 45 -0.04 -5.40 3.09
N ILE A 46 -0.07 -5.28 1.77
CA ILE A 46 0.39 -4.08 1.05
C ILE A 46 -0.84 -3.28 0.64
N LYS A 47 -0.83 -1.97 0.92
CA LYS A 47 -1.84 -1.00 0.52
C LYS A 47 -1.13 0.18 -0.15
N GLU A 48 -1.75 0.75 -1.18
CA GLU A 48 -1.30 2.03 -1.74
C GLU A 48 -1.62 3.16 -0.75
N ASP A 49 -0.70 4.10 -0.62
CA ASP A 49 -0.96 5.36 0.09
C ASP A 49 -1.54 6.36 -0.92
N LEU A 50 -2.86 6.43 -0.96
CA LEU A 50 -3.56 7.33 -1.86
C LEU A 50 -3.81 8.66 -1.17
N THR A 51 -3.52 9.76 -1.88
CA THR A 51 -4.04 11.07 -1.48
C THR A 51 -5.57 11.05 -1.50
N LEU A 52 -6.21 11.92 -0.72
CA LEU A 52 -7.68 11.98 -0.64
C LEU A 52 -8.34 12.09 -2.02
N LEU A 53 -7.75 12.89 -2.92
CA LEU A 53 -8.20 13.03 -4.31
C LEU A 53 -8.16 11.70 -5.06
N ARG A 54 -7.03 10.98 -5.01
CA ARG A 54 -6.88 9.69 -5.68
C ARG A 54 -7.80 8.63 -5.10
N LEU A 55 -7.99 8.64 -3.78
CA LEU A 55 -8.94 7.76 -3.11
C LEU A 55 -10.35 8.00 -3.61
N ASN A 56 -10.77 9.27 -3.74
CA ASN A 56 -12.09 9.63 -4.25
C ASN A 56 -12.26 9.18 -5.70
N LEU A 57 -11.29 9.41 -6.58
CA LEU A 57 -11.32 8.93 -7.97
C LEU A 57 -11.46 7.40 -8.05
N VAL A 58 -10.76 6.65 -7.20
CA VAL A 58 -10.87 5.18 -7.15
C VAL A 58 -12.25 4.75 -6.68
N LYS A 59 -12.82 5.42 -5.67
CA LYS A 59 -14.18 5.14 -5.19
C LYS A 59 -15.23 5.41 -6.27
N GLU A 60 -15.16 6.57 -6.92
CA GLU A 60 -16.06 6.95 -8.02
C GLU A 60 -15.97 5.95 -9.19
N ALA A 61 -14.75 5.52 -9.54
CA ALA A 61 -14.56 4.51 -10.58
C ALA A 61 -15.13 3.15 -10.18
N ALA A 62 -14.93 2.72 -8.93
CA ALA A 62 -15.47 1.47 -8.41
C ALA A 62 -17.00 1.48 -8.36
N GLU A 63 -17.62 2.61 -8.01
CA GLU A 63 -19.08 2.79 -8.05
C GLU A 63 -19.62 2.66 -9.49
N LYS A 64 -18.88 3.20 -10.47
CA LYS A 64 -19.32 3.22 -11.86
C LYS A 64 -19.12 1.89 -12.60
N TYR A 65 -18.04 1.17 -12.30
CA TYR A 65 -17.62 -0.01 -13.09
C TYR A 65 -17.52 -1.33 -12.31
N GLY A 66 -17.65 -1.30 -10.97
CA GLY A 66 -17.43 -2.47 -10.13
C GLY A 66 -15.96 -2.69 -9.77
N PHE A 67 -15.72 -3.61 -8.82
CA PHE A 67 -14.40 -3.97 -8.29
C PHE A 67 -13.75 -5.16 -9.02
#